data_AF-A0A3D5CP53-F1
#
_entry.id   AF-A0A3D5CP53-F1
#
_cell.length_a   1.000
_cell.length_b   1.000
_cell.length_c   1.000
_cell.angle_alpha   90.00
_cell.angle_beta   90.00
_cell.angle_gamma   90.00
#
_symmetry.space_group_name_H-M   'P 1'
#
loop_
_entity.id
_entity.type
_entity.pdbx_description
1 polymer ?
#
loop_
_entity_poly.entity_id
_entity_poly.type
_entity_poly.pdbx_seq_one_letter_code
_entity_poly.pdbx_strand_id
1 'polypeptide(L)' 'MNNFLQFILALTIIVTFTKVGGYLSVRLKQPAVVGELLAGIALGPTVLNMMKWSMFTDQHLGEFIAHLGE' A
#
# COMPACT_ATOMS: atom_id res chain seq x y z
N MET A 1 -2.29 -11.92 13.35
CA MET A 1 -0.86 -11.49 13.38
C MET A 1 -0.78 -10.30 14.33
N ASN A 2 0.35 -9.93 14.92
CA ASN A 2 0.39 -8.68 15.70
C ASN A 2 0.01 -7.49 14.79
N ASN A 3 -0.87 -6.58 15.23
CA ASN A 3 -1.30 -5.37 14.49
C ASN A 3 -0.10 -4.58 13.94
N PHE A 4 0.97 -4.48 14.73
CA PHE A 4 2.20 -3.83 14.30
C PHE A 4 2.86 -4.52 13.09
N LEU A 5 2.93 -5.86 13.10
CA LEU A 5 3.48 -6.62 11.98
C LEU A 5 2.63 -6.47 10.71
N GLN A 6 1.30 -6.47 10.86
CA GLN A 6 0.39 -6.24 9.72
C GLN A 6 0.59 -4.83 9.15
N PHE A 7 0.71 -3.82 10.01
CA PHE A 7 0.94 -2.44 9.59
C PHE A 7 2.26 -2.28 8.82
N ILE A 8 3.37 -2.79 9.37
CA ILE A 8 4.68 -2.73 8.70
C ILE A 8 4.67 -3.51 7.39
N LEU A 9 3.97 -4.65 7.33
CA LEU A 9 3.81 -5.43 6.10
C LEU A 9 3.03 -4.65 5.03
N ALA A 10 1.91 -4.03 5.40
CA ALA A 10 1.13 -3.18 4.50
C ALA A 10 1.97 -2.02 3.95
N LEU A 11 2.69 -1.30 4.83
CA LEU A 11 3.58 -0.22 4.42
C LEU A 11 4.69 -0.70 3.49
N THR A 12 5.32 -1.82 3.81
CA THR A 12 6.39 -2.40 2.98
C THR A 12 5.89 -2.73 1.59
N ILE A 13 4.69 -3.33 1.47
CA ILE A 13 4.06 -3.61 0.18
C ILE A 13 3.78 -2.30 -0.57
N ILE A 14 3.11 -1.34 0.06
CA ILE A 14 2.77 -0.05 -0.57
C ILE A 14 4.04 0.64 -1.10
N VAL A 15 5.05 0.83 -0.26
CA VAL A 15 6.30 1.51 -0.64
C VAL A 15 7.05 0.75 -1.74
N THR A 16 7.07 -0.58 -1.68
CA THR A 16 7.74 -1.39 -2.71
C THR A 16 7.05 -1.21 -4.06
N PHE A 17 5.72 -1.32 -4.10
CA PHE A 17 4.95 -1.19 -5.33
C PHE A 17 4.97 0.24 -5.89
N THR A 18 4.84 1.28 -5.06
CA THR A 18 4.92 2.67 -5.52
C THR A 18 6.30 2.99 -6.07
N LYS A 19 7.37 2.53 -5.43
CA LYS A 19 8.75 2.71 -5.93
C LYS A 19 8.99 1.99 -7.26
N VAL A 20 8.49 0.76 -7.41
CA VAL A 20 8.56 0.01 -8.68
C VAL A 20 7.75 0.72 -9.77
N GLY A 21 6.55 1.17 -9.44
CA GLY A 21 5.68 1.93 -10.35
C GLY A 21 6.33 3.23 -10.82
N GLY A 22 6.81 4.05 -9.88
CA GLY A 22 7.51 5.30 -10.18
C GLY A 22 8.76 5.09 -11.02
N TYR A 23 9.56 4.06 -10.70
CA TYR A 23 10.72 3.69 -11.51
C TYR A 23 10.34 3.31 -12.95
N LEU A 24 9.29 2.51 -13.12
CA LEU A 24 8.81 2.11 -14.44
C LEU A 24 8.28 3.30 -15.25
N SER A 25 7.56 4.23 -14.62
CA SER A 25 7.10 5.46 -15.27
C SER A 25 8.26 6.32 -15.76
N VAL A 26 9.31 6.49 -14.95
CA VAL A 26 10.51 7.23 -15.37
C VAL A 26 11.19 6.55 -16.56
N ARG A 27 11.27 5.21 -16.57
CA ARG A 27 11.79 4.44 -17.70
C ARG A 27 10.98 4.64 -18.99
N LEU A 28 9.67 4.85 -18.85
CA LEU A 28 8.75 5.14 -19.95
C LEU A 28 8.67 6.64 -20.32
N LYS A 29 9.57 7.48 -19.78
CA LYS A 29 9.59 8.96 -19.98
C LYS A 29 8.36 9.69 -19.42
N GLN A 30 7.69 9.10 -18.43
CA GLN A 30 6.60 9.73 -17.69
C GLN A 30 7.11 10.26 -16.34
N PRO A 31 6.45 11.28 -15.74
CA PRO A 31 6.74 11.68 -14.37
C PRO A 31 6.55 10.51 -13.39
N ALA A 32 7.45 10.35 -12.42
CA ALA A 32 7.43 9.26 -11.45
C ALA A 32 6.08 9.14 -10.70
N VAL A 33 5.49 10.29 -10.35
CA VAL A 33 4.20 10.39 -9.65
C VAL A 33 3.07 9.63 -10.37
N VAL A 34 3.11 9.51 -11.71
CA VAL A 34 2.08 8.77 -12.45
C VAL A 34 2.12 7.29 -12.07
N GLY A 35 3.30 6.68 -12.05
CA GLY A 35 3.47 5.26 -11.71
C GLY A 35 3.21 4.97 -10.24
N GLU A 36 3.59 5.90 -9.36
CA GLU A 36 3.31 5.81 -7.93
C GLU A 36 1.79 5.83 -7.66
N LEU A 37 1.06 6.77 -8.28
CA LEU A 37 -0.39 6.85 -8.15
C LEU A 37 -1.09 5.62 -8.74
N LEU A 38 -0.67 5.15 -9.90
CA LEU A 38 -1.22 3.94 -10.52
C LEU A 38 -0.99 2.71 -9.64
N ALA A 39 0.20 2.56 -9.05
CA ALA A 39 0.48 1.48 -8.11
C ALA A 39 -0.41 1.56 -6.86
N GLY A 40 -0.63 2.77 -6.32
CA GLY A 40 -1.54 3.00 -5.21
C GLY A 40 -2.99 2.63 -5.54
N ILE A 41 -3.50 3.04 -6.71
CA ILE A 41 -4.85 2.69 -7.18
C ILE A 41 -4.98 1.17 -7.40
N ALA A 42 -3.94 0.54 -7.96
CA ALA A 42 -3.91 -0.89 -8.18
C ALA A 42 -3.97 -1.69 -6.86
N LEU A 43 -3.21 -1.28 -5.84
CA LEU A 43 -3.27 -1.92 -4.52
C LEU A 43 -4.55 -1.58 -3.75
N GLY A 44 -5.18 -0.45 -4.06
CA GLY A 44 -6.40 0.03 -3.44
C GLY A 44 -7.64 -0.86 -3.68
N PRO A 45 -8.78 -0.49 -3.07
CA PRO A 45 -10.01 -1.27 -3.11
C PRO A 45 -10.59 -1.48 -4.52
N THR A 46 -10.25 -0.61 -5.46
CA THR A 46 -10.78 -0.60 -6.82
C THR A 46 -10.27 -1.77 -7.66
N VAL A 47 -9.03 -2.23 -7.44
CA VAL A 47 -8.41 -3.26 -8.28
C VAL A 47 -8.07 -4.50 -7.46
N LEU A 48 -7.07 -4.44 -6.57
CA LEU A 48 -6.62 -5.62 -5.82
C LEU A 48 -7.28 -5.76 -4.45
N ASN A 49 -7.79 -4.67 -3.90
CA ASN A 49 -8.41 -4.61 -2.58
C ASN A 49 -7.55 -5.27 -1.49
N MET A 50 -6.28 -4.83 -1.42
CA MET A 50 -5.26 -5.44 -0.58
C MET A 50 -5.70 -5.61 0.87
N MET A 51 -6.44 -4.64 1.43
CA MET A 51 -6.92 -4.67 2.81
C MET A 51 -7.89 -5.82 3.12
N LYS A 52 -8.44 -6.52 2.11
CA LYS A 52 -9.31 -7.69 2.30
C LYS A 52 -8.58 -9.03 2.12
N TRP A 53 -7.28 -9.02 1.84
CA TRP A 53 -6.53 -10.26 1.70
C TRP A 53 -6.45 -10.99 3.04
N SER A 54 -6.33 -12.33 3.02
CA SER A 54 -6.30 -13.17 4.23
C SER A 54 -5.14 -12.83 5.20
N MET A 55 -4.13 -12.12 4.72
CA MET A 55 -3.02 -11.59 5.51
C MET A 55 -3.36 -10.35 6.36
N PHE A 56 -4.47 -9.66 6.07
CA PHE A 56 -4.95 -8.47 6.77
C PHE A 56 -6.31 -8.73 7.44
N THR A 57 -6.36 -9.76 8.29
CA THR A 57 -7.60 -10.26 8.91
C THR A 57 -7.92 -9.61 10.27
N ASP A 58 -7.04 -8.80 10.84
CA ASP A 58 -7.27 -8.22 12.17
C ASP A 58 -8.21 -6.99 12.12
N GLN A 59 -9.34 -7.07 12.83
CA GLN A 59 -10.30 -5.95 12.98
C GLN A 59 -9.66 -4.70 13.61
N HIS A 60 -8.59 -4.86 14.38
CA HIS A 60 -7.94 -3.78 15.12
C HIS A 60 -6.86 -3.02 14.35
N LEU A 61 -6.53 -3.41 13.11
CA LEU A 61 -5.54 -2.69 12.31
C LEU A 61 -6.01 -1.25 12.02
N GLY A 62 -7.31 -1.05 11.79
CA GLY A 62 -7.88 0.28 11.57
C GLY A 62 -7.77 1.19 12.80
N GLU A 63 -8.08 0.66 13.99
CA GLU A 63 -7.94 1.38 15.26
C GLU A 63 -6.47 1.72 15.56
N PHE A 64 -5.55 0.79 15.30
CA PHE A 64 -4.11 1.03 15.46
C PHE A 64 -3.62 2.17 14.56
N ILE A 65 -4.04 2.20 13.29
CA ILE A 65 -3.69 3.28 12.36
C ILE A 65 -4.28 4.62 12.84
N ALA A 66 -5.52 4.62 13.35
CA ALA A 66 -6.15 5.83 13.87
C ALA A 66 -5.36 6.41 15.06
N HIS A 67 -4.98 5.58 16.03
CA HIS A 67 -4.17 6.01 17.17
C HIS A 67 -2.75 6.48 16.80
N LEU A 68 -2.17 5.99 15.70
CA LEU A 68 -0.90 6.51 15.20
C LEU A 68 -1.02 7.89 14.54
N GLY A 69 -2.22 8.29 14.12
CA GLY A 69 -2.50 9.56 13.44
C GLY A 69 -3.03 10.68 14.35
N GLU A 70 -3.34 10.37 15.61
CA GLU A 70 -3.59 11.34 16.69
C GLU A 70 -2.30 12.03 17.13
#